data_AF-A0AAW2GPH9-F1
#
_entry.id   AF-A0AAW2GPH9-F1
#
_cell.length_a   1.000
_cell.length_b   1.000
_cell.length_c   1.000
_cell.angle_alpha   90.00
_cell.angle_beta   90.00
_cell.angle_gamma   90.00
#
_symmetry.space_group_name_H-M   'P 1'
#
loop_
_entity.id
_entity.type
_entity.pdbx_description
1 polymer ?
#
loop_
_entity_poly.entity_id
_entity_poly.type
_entity_poly.pdbx_seq_one_letter_code
_entity_poly.pdbx_strand_id
1 'polypeptide(L)'
;MATYHKYECKILALLIGSGMSVLSMVGLRMVTQEGPRKCLKIYEGLERAAAPLAAASTTTATASATRDVKSSASSKSARRRIRRRKLRESLRGEEIAETTEEKGTKEPRGGDDEDVDTTPYNLVTHADRRASKDFLERSLMAAFLLKCLQRVGFFACPTPDNEVPGVEEITVAALLLRNLQLLQFNAHEFFETRTDAEHRFRGSRPVYLGVAIYPGVARFNHDCYPAVTRYFVGRHIVIKAIRSLRPGDVIAENYGPIFTKKTLAERQRALAARYWFRCTCKTCQEDWPCFENLTNDSVRLRCPTAGCSGLHSRVRVSKPIKCPDCQKKICLEDRLACLRECEALYECGLADMENERVDEAIRTFCDALKRFHEVACPPHRATHLAEIALSSCLADYGNTWRPAGVLKIARLEK
;
A
#
# COMPACT_ATOMS: atom_id res chain seq x y z
N MET A 1 -21.46 11.37 17.86
CA MET A 1 -20.12 11.20 18.52
C MET A 1 -19.57 9.85 18.13
N ALA A 2 -18.29 9.74 17.76
CA ALA A 2 -17.72 8.45 17.38
C ALA A 2 -17.82 7.44 18.54
N THR A 3 -18.22 6.22 18.21
CA THR A 3 -18.65 5.15 19.13
C THR A 3 -17.60 4.75 20.16
N TYR A 4 -16.31 4.91 19.83
CA TYR A 4 -15.19 4.49 20.65
C TYR A 4 -14.86 5.42 21.83
N HIS A 5 -15.23 6.72 21.78
CA HIS A 5 -14.78 7.72 22.77
C HIS A 5 -15.28 7.40 24.18
N LYS A 6 -16.49 6.84 24.29
CA LYS A 6 -17.11 6.42 25.55
C LYS A 6 -16.31 5.35 26.30
N TYR A 7 -15.44 4.62 25.59
CA TYR A 7 -14.55 3.61 26.16
C TYR A 7 -13.14 4.17 26.34
N GLU A 8 -12.53 4.67 25.26
CA GLU A 8 -11.10 4.95 25.24
C GLU A 8 -10.69 6.20 26.01
N CYS A 9 -11.53 7.25 26.05
CA CYS A 9 -11.17 8.47 26.77
C CYS A 9 -10.92 8.23 28.27
N LYS A 10 -11.55 7.20 28.85
CA LYS A 10 -11.39 6.82 30.26
C LYS A 10 -10.02 6.23 30.59
N ILE A 11 -9.31 5.72 29.57
CA ILE A 11 -8.02 5.03 29.72
C ILE A 11 -6.90 5.64 28.86
N LEU A 12 -7.19 6.67 28.05
CA LEU A 12 -6.22 7.22 27.10
C LEU A 12 -4.91 7.67 27.77
N ALA A 13 -4.99 8.32 28.93
CA ALA A 13 -3.82 8.74 29.70
C ALA A 13 -2.97 7.53 30.16
N LEU A 14 -3.60 6.42 30.56
CA LEU A 14 -2.92 5.18 30.90
C LEU A 14 -2.22 4.58 29.67
N LEU A 15 -2.91 4.51 28.53
CA LEU A 15 -2.33 3.95 27.31
C LEU A 15 -1.10 4.74 26.87
N ILE A 16 -1.18 6.07 26.86
CA ILE A 16 -0.05 6.95 26.52
C ILE A 16 1.07 6.83 27.57
N GLY A 17 0.75 6.93 28.87
CA GLY A 17 1.71 6.90 29.96
C GLY A 17 2.45 5.56 30.10
N SER A 18 1.84 4.46 29.67
CA SER A 18 2.46 3.12 29.67
C SER A 18 3.50 2.91 28.56
N GLY A 19 3.63 3.84 27.62
CA GLY A 19 4.47 3.66 26.43
C GLY A 19 3.89 2.64 25.43
N MET A 20 2.58 2.42 25.46
CA MET A 20 1.90 1.48 24.58
C MET A 20 2.19 1.78 23.11
N SER A 21 2.46 0.73 22.32
CA SER A 21 2.66 0.89 20.89
C SER A 21 1.43 1.47 20.20
N VAL A 22 1.63 2.33 19.20
CA VAL A 22 0.52 2.87 18.37
C VAL A 22 -0.29 1.75 17.71
N LEU A 23 0.34 0.62 17.37
CA LEU A 23 -0.36 -0.54 16.80
C LEU A 23 -1.30 -1.20 17.81
N SER A 24 -0.92 -1.27 19.09
CA SER A 24 -1.80 -1.77 20.15
C SER A 24 -3.01 -0.85 20.32
N MET A 25 -2.82 0.47 20.24
CA MET A 25 -3.93 1.44 20.29
C MET A 25 -4.86 1.30 19.08
N VAL A 26 -4.32 1.12 17.87
CA VAL A 26 -5.14 0.85 16.67
C VAL A 26 -5.89 -0.48 16.82
N GLY A 27 -5.24 -1.51 17.38
CA GLY A 27 -5.87 -2.80 17.64
C GLY A 27 -7.03 -2.73 18.64
N LEU A 28 -6.89 -1.90 19.68
CA LEU A 28 -7.97 -1.56 20.60
C LEU A 28 -9.09 -0.78 19.90
N ARG A 29 -8.74 0.24 19.09
CA ARG A 29 -9.69 1.05 18.33
C ARG A 29 -10.56 0.21 17.40
N MET A 30 -9.97 -0.78 16.72
CA MET A 30 -10.71 -1.71 15.87
C MET A 30 -11.83 -2.46 16.62
N VAL A 31 -11.68 -2.68 17.94
CA VAL A 31 -12.71 -3.32 18.78
C VAL A 31 -13.71 -2.30 19.34
N THR A 32 -13.22 -1.18 19.88
CA THR A 32 -14.05 -0.16 20.54
C THR A 32 -14.91 0.62 19.57
N GLN A 33 -14.49 0.76 18.31
CA GLN A 33 -15.26 1.41 17.25
C GLN A 33 -16.47 0.56 16.84
N GLU A 34 -16.33 -0.76 16.84
CA GLU A 34 -17.40 -1.71 16.51
C GLU A 34 -18.36 -1.94 17.69
N GLY A 35 -17.81 -2.06 18.90
CA GLY A 35 -18.58 -2.40 20.09
C GLY A 35 -18.78 -3.92 20.27
N PRO A 36 -19.28 -4.35 21.44
CA PRO A 36 -19.27 -5.76 21.84
C PRO A 36 -20.10 -6.66 20.91
N ARG A 37 -21.33 -6.26 20.58
CA ARG A 37 -22.23 -7.04 19.71
C ARG A 37 -21.64 -7.29 18.31
N LYS A 38 -21.03 -6.27 17.71
CA LYS A 38 -20.42 -6.40 16.38
C LYS A 38 -19.15 -7.23 16.42
N CYS A 39 -18.34 -7.12 17.47
CA CYS A 39 -17.17 -7.97 17.66
C CYS A 39 -17.56 -9.47 17.65
N LEU A 40 -18.64 -9.85 18.32
CA LEU A 40 -19.14 -11.23 18.27
C LEU A 40 -19.49 -11.67 16.84
N LYS A 41 -20.23 -10.84 16.10
CA LYS A 41 -20.59 -11.11 14.69
C LYS A 41 -19.35 -11.23 13.78
N ILE A 42 -18.33 -10.39 13.98
CA ILE A 42 -17.04 -10.49 13.25
C ILE A 42 -16.44 -11.86 13.50
N TYR A 43 -16.29 -12.24 14.76
CA TYR A 43 -15.65 -13.49 15.13
C TYR A 43 -16.41 -14.70 14.56
N GLU A 44 -17.74 -14.73 14.69
CA GLU A 44 -18.58 -15.78 14.09
C GLU A 44 -18.43 -15.86 12.56
N GLY A 45 -18.29 -14.72 11.90
CA GLY A 45 -18.02 -14.65 10.46
C GLY A 45 -16.67 -15.26 10.09
N LEU A 46 -15.65 -15.01 10.91
CA LEU A 46 -14.30 -15.58 10.73
C LEU A 46 -14.27 -17.09 10.96
N GLU A 47 -14.94 -17.58 12.00
CA GLU A 47 -15.05 -19.02 12.28
C GLU A 47 -15.78 -19.76 11.15
N ARG A 48 -16.88 -19.18 10.65
CA ARG A 48 -17.62 -19.70 9.49
C ARG A 48 -16.76 -19.76 8.23
N ALA A 49 -15.90 -18.76 8.01
CA ALA A 49 -14.98 -18.75 6.88
C ALA A 49 -13.82 -19.76 7.02
N ALA A 50 -13.43 -20.10 8.24
CA ALA A 50 -12.38 -21.08 8.53
C ALA A 50 -12.86 -22.54 8.45
N ALA A 51 -14.13 -22.82 8.79
CA ALA A 51 -14.69 -24.17 8.85
C ALA A 51 -14.57 -25.01 7.56
N PRO A 52 -14.71 -24.45 6.33
CA PRO A 52 -14.54 -25.23 5.09
C PRO A 52 -13.10 -25.67 4.81
N LEU A 53 -12.09 -25.00 5.40
CA LEU A 53 -10.66 -25.31 5.18
C LEU A 53 -10.15 -26.44 6.08
N ALA A 54 -10.75 -26.62 7.26
CA ALA A 54 -10.39 -27.69 8.19
C ALA A 54 -10.82 -29.08 7.70
N ALA A 55 -11.99 -29.18 7.04
CA ALA A 55 -12.52 -30.46 6.53
C ALA A 55 -11.71 -31.06 5.36
N ALA A 56 -10.86 -30.28 4.69
CA ALA A 56 -9.98 -30.75 3.62
C ALA A 56 -8.62 -31.28 4.12
N SER A 57 -8.33 -31.16 5.42
CA SER A 57 -7.01 -31.48 6.01
C SER A 57 -6.96 -32.84 6.73
N THR A 58 -8.01 -33.65 6.63
CA THR A 58 -8.08 -34.95 7.34
C THR A 58 -8.53 -36.06 6.42
N THR A 59 -7.65 -36.48 5.50
CA THR A 59 -7.61 -37.88 5.04
C THR A 59 -6.17 -38.34 4.90
N THR A 60 -5.92 -39.48 5.51
CA THR A 60 -4.64 -40.07 5.87
C THR A 60 -3.88 -40.63 4.67
N ALA A 61 -2.56 -40.61 4.78
CA ALA A 61 -1.62 -41.31 3.92
C ALA A 61 -1.83 -42.84 3.94
N THR A 62 -1.78 -43.46 2.76
CA THR A 62 -1.24 -44.81 2.52
C THR A 62 -0.59 -44.86 1.14
N ALA A 63 0.45 -45.67 1.01
CA ALA A 63 1.53 -45.51 0.05
C ALA A 63 1.32 -46.13 -1.34
N SER A 64 2.06 -45.53 -2.31
CA SER A 64 2.70 -46.12 -3.51
C SER A 64 1.82 -46.58 -4.69
N ALA A 65 1.93 -45.86 -5.81
CA ALA A 65 2.35 -46.40 -7.11
C ALA A 65 2.55 -45.26 -8.13
N THR A 66 3.62 -45.37 -8.91
CA THR A 66 4.04 -44.51 -10.03
C THR A 66 2.97 -44.43 -11.14
N ARG A 67 2.76 -43.23 -11.73
CA ARG A 67 2.41 -43.05 -13.16
C ARG A 67 2.32 -41.58 -13.60
N ASP A 68 2.67 -41.40 -14.86
CA ASP A 68 2.97 -40.17 -15.61
C ASP A 68 1.90 -39.06 -15.64
N VAL A 69 2.38 -37.82 -15.67
CA VAL A 69 1.59 -36.60 -15.91
C VAL A 69 1.39 -36.40 -17.41
N LYS A 70 0.14 -36.51 -17.88
CA LYS A 70 -0.36 -35.82 -19.09
C LYS A 70 -1.52 -34.91 -18.71
N SER A 71 -1.40 -33.63 -19.06
CA SER A 71 -2.40 -32.58 -18.84
C SER A 71 -3.65 -32.80 -19.69
N SER A 72 -4.84 -32.72 -19.08
CA SER A 72 -6.12 -32.68 -19.80
C SER A 72 -6.71 -31.27 -19.76
N ALA A 73 -7.11 -30.79 -20.94
CA ALA A 73 -7.65 -29.46 -21.16
C ALA A 73 -9.12 -29.35 -20.70
N SER A 74 -9.47 -28.24 -20.04
CA SER A 74 -10.85 -27.97 -19.60
C SER A 74 -11.82 -27.77 -20.78
N SER A 75 -13.01 -28.35 -20.67
CA SER A 75 -14.00 -28.39 -21.75
C SER A 75 -14.62 -27.01 -22.05
N LYS A 76 -15.06 -26.83 -23.31
CA LYS A 76 -15.63 -25.58 -23.86
C LYS A 76 -16.82 -25.02 -23.04
N SER A 77 -17.52 -25.86 -22.28
CA SER A 77 -18.64 -25.47 -21.42
C SER A 77 -18.19 -24.66 -20.17
N ALA A 78 -17.07 -25.05 -19.56
CA ALA A 78 -16.52 -24.36 -18.39
C ALA A 78 -16.04 -22.94 -18.74
N ARG A 79 -15.41 -22.77 -19.91
CA ARG A 79 -14.96 -21.45 -20.41
C ARG A 79 -16.15 -20.50 -20.68
N ARG A 80 -17.29 -21.03 -21.12
CA ARG A 80 -18.51 -20.23 -21.39
C ARG A 80 -19.18 -19.72 -20.11
N ARG A 81 -19.19 -20.51 -19.02
CA ARG A 81 -19.69 -20.06 -17.70
C ARG A 81 -18.83 -18.94 -17.10
N ILE A 82 -17.50 -19.06 -17.19
CA ILE A 82 -16.57 -18.05 -16.67
C ILE A 82 -16.73 -16.72 -17.42
N ARG A 83 -16.91 -16.75 -18.74
CA ARG A 83 -17.12 -15.53 -19.55
C ARG A 83 -18.45 -14.84 -19.23
N ARG A 84 -19.52 -15.59 -18.97
CA ARG A 84 -20.82 -15.01 -18.55
C ARG A 84 -20.77 -14.41 -17.15
N ARG A 85 -19.98 -14.98 -16.23
CA ARG A 85 -19.78 -14.42 -14.88
C ARG A 85 -19.03 -13.09 -14.92
N LYS A 86 -17.91 -13.03 -15.67
CA LYS A 86 -17.13 -11.80 -15.85
C LYS A 86 -17.92 -10.66 -16.52
N LEU A 87 -18.80 -10.99 -17.47
CA LEU A 87 -19.65 -9.98 -18.13
C LEU A 87 -20.69 -9.39 -17.16
N ARG A 88 -21.28 -10.22 -16.28
CA ARG A 88 -22.22 -9.75 -15.24
C ARG A 88 -21.53 -8.91 -14.16
N GLU A 89 -20.28 -9.22 -13.83
CA GLU A 89 -19.45 -8.43 -12.91
C GLU A 89 -19.06 -7.07 -13.52
N SER A 90 -18.81 -7.02 -14.84
CA SER A 90 -18.51 -5.76 -15.55
C SER A 90 -19.73 -4.83 -15.64
N LEU A 91 -20.91 -5.37 -15.95
CA LEU A 91 -22.16 -4.59 -16.03
C LEU A 91 -22.59 -4.02 -14.67
N ARG A 92 -22.32 -4.74 -13.57
CA ARG A 92 -22.51 -4.21 -12.20
C ARG A 92 -21.52 -3.11 -11.82
N GLY A 93 -20.32 -3.12 -12.41
CA GLY A 93 -19.33 -2.07 -12.20
C GLY A 93 -19.69 -0.76 -12.90
N GLU A 94 -20.37 -0.84 -14.05
CA GLU A 94 -20.83 0.31 -14.83
C GLU A 94 -22.06 0.99 -14.17
N GLU A 95 -23.01 0.24 -13.63
CA GLU A 95 -24.16 0.80 -12.87
C GLU A 95 -23.75 1.53 -11.58
N ILE A 96 -22.63 1.14 -10.96
CA ILE A 96 -22.10 1.80 -9.75
C ILE A 96 -21.37 3.11 -10.11
N ALA A 97 -20.77 3.20 -11.31
CA ALA A 97 -20.04 4.40 -11.73
C ALA A 97 -20.97 5.56 -12.12
N GLU A 98 -22.16 5.27 -12.66
CA GLU A 98 -23.12 6.31 -13.09
C GLU A 98 -23.95 6.91 -11.94
N THR A 99 -23.89 6.38 -10.72
CA THR A 99 -24.73 6.84 -9.59
C THR A 99 -23.99 7.72 -8.56
N THR A 100 -22.72 8.07 -8.80
CA THR A 100 -21.86 8.80 -7.84
C THR A 100 -21.72 10.31 -8.06
N GLU A 101 -22.54 10.95 -8.89
CA GLU A 101 -22.66 12.40 -8.89
C GLU A 101 -23.79 12.85 -7.94
N GLU A 102 -23.41 13.68 -6.96
CA GLU A 102 -24.25 14.44 -6.03
C GLU A 102 -25.12 13.67 -5.03
N LYS A 103 -24.57 13.44 -3.81
CA LYS A 103 -25.32 13.67 -2.56
C LYS A 103 -24.41 13.72 -1.33
N GLY A 104 -24.47 14.84 -0.62
CA GLY A 104 -23.79 15.07 0.64
C GLY A 104 -24.09 13.99 1.68
N THR A 105 -23.05 13.65 2.44
CA THR A 105 -23.04 12.62 3.47
C THR A 105 -24.04 12.95 4.59
N LYS A 106 -25.23 12.35 4.55
CA LYS A 106 -26.08 12.18 5.74
C LYS A 106 -25.61 10.93 6.49
N GLU A 107 -25.37 11.07 7.79
CA GLU A 107 -25.14 9.96 8.71
C GLU A 107 -26.28 8.92 8.60
N PRO A 108 -26.01 7.60 8.60
CA PRO A 108 -27.08 6.62 8.66
C PRO A 108 -27.60 6.54 10.10
N ARG A 109 -28.89 6.84 10.25
CA ARG A 109 -29.68 6.46 11.42
C ARG A 109 -29.96 4.95 11.39
N GLY A 110 -29.97 4.36 12.58
CA GLY A 110 -29.95 2.91 12.81
C GLY A 110 -31.02 2.08 12.08
N GLY A 111 -30.56 0.91 11.66
CA GLY A 111 -31.35 -0.26 11.28
C GLY A 111 -30.53 -1.51 11.61
N ASP A 112 -31.07 -2.38 12.47
CA ASP A 112 -30.42 -3.52 13.11
C ASP A 112 -30.21 -4.74 12.19
N ASP A 113 -29.62 -4.54 11.00
CA ASP A 113 -29.01 -5.60 10.19
C ASP A 113 -27.70 -5.10 9.55
N GLU A 114 -26.83 -4.54 10.40
CA GLU A 114 -25.57 -3.96 9.95
C GLU A 114 -24.58 -5.07 9.53
N ASP A 115 -24.36 -5.18 8.23
CA ASP A 115 -23.23 -5.88 7.61
C ASP A 115 -21.93 -5.47 8.30
N VAL A 116 -21.11 -6.44 8.70
CA VAL A 116 -19.90 -6.18 9.47
C VAL A 116 -18.68 -6.26 8.56
N ASP A 117 -17.85 -5.21 8.57
CA ASP A 117 -16.66 -5.18 7.74
C ASP A 117 -15.60 -6.18 8.24
N THR A 118 -15.53 -7.33 7.58
CA THR A 118 -14.53 -8.36 7.83
C THR A 118 -13.28 -8.20 6.96
N THR A 119 -13.23 -7.19 6.08
CA THR A 119 -12.13 -7.00 5.11
C THR A 119 -10.75 -6.93 5.76
N PRO A 120 -10.53 -6.21 6.89
CA PRO A 120 -9.23 -6.17 7.57
C PRO A 120 -8.73 -7.53 8.02
N TYR A 121 -9.64 -8.46 8.33
CA TYR A 121 -9.30 -9.78 8.88
C TYR A 121 -8.90 -10.81 7.81
N ASN A 122 -9.03 -10.44 6.52
CA ASN A 122 -8.49 -11.19 5.38
C ASN A 122 -7.00 -10.91 5.14
N LEU A 123 -6.40 -10.01 5.92
CA LEU A 123 -4.99 -9.62 5.81
C LEU A 123 -4.08 -10.59 6.56
N VAL A 124 -2.81 -10.63 6.16
CA VAL A 124 -1.86 -11.62 6.67
C VAL A 124 -1.52 -11.37 8.14
N THR A 125 -1.55 -12.42 8.96
CA THR A 125 -1.15 -12.38 10.38
C THR A 125 0.19 -13.07 10.63
N HIS A 126 0.62 -13.92 9.70
CA HIS A 126 1.71 -14.90 9.86
C HIS A 126 1.62 -15.69 11.18
N ALA A 127 0.40 -16.01 11.64
CA ALA A 127 0.17 -16.70 12.90
C ALA A 127 0.93 -18.03 13.02
N ASP A 128 1.08 -18.74 11.90
CA ASP A 128 1.77 -20.03 11.75
C ASP A 128 3.31 -19.92 11.80
N ARG A 129 3.88 -18.73 11.59
CA ARG A 129 5.34 -18.50 11.54
C ARG A 129 5.89 -17.77 12.77
N ARG A 130 5.03 -17.43 13.72
CA ARG A 130 5.40 -16.68 14.94
C ARG A 130 6.18 -17.56 15.91
N ALA A 131 7.26 -17.01 16.47
CA ALA A 131 7.95 -17.65 17.58
C ALA A 131 7.10 -17.61 18.86
N SER A 132 7.23 -18.61 19.73
CA SER A 132 6.46 -18.70 20.98
C SER A 132 6.58 -17.46 21.86
N LYS A 133 7.75 -16.82 21.87
CA LYS A 133 7.98 -15.56 22.60
C LYS A 133 7.11 -14.41 22.07
N ASP A 134 7.10 -14.17 20.76
CA ASP A 134 6.28 -13.11 20.14
C ASP A 134 4.78 -13.41 20.32
N PHE A 135 4.38 -14.69 20.22
CA PHE A 135 3.00 -15.09 20.46
C PHE A 135 2.56 -14.82 21.91
N LEU A 136 3.42 -15.11 22.89
CA LEU A 136 3.16 -14.84 24.30
C LEU A 136 3.05 -13.33 24.58
N GLU A 137 3.98 -12.52 24.07
CA GLU A 137 3.96 -11.06 24.23
C GLU A 137 2.66 -10.44 23.70
N ARG A 138 2.17 -10.93 22.56
CA ARG A 138 0.90 -10.47 21.96
C ARG A 138 -0.32 -10.93 22.75
N SER A 139 -0.28 -12.17 23.24
CA SER A 139 -1.34 -12.72 24.08
C SER A 139 -1.46 -11.96 25.40
N LEU A 140 -0.32 -11.62 26.01
CA LEU A 140 -0.27 -10.79 27.21
C LEU A 140 -0.82 -9.38 26.94
N MET A 141 -0.44 -8.76 25.82
CA MET A 141 -1.00 -7.45 25.42
C MET A 141 -2.51 -7.53 25.15
N ALA A 142 -2.99 -8.58 24.49
CA ALA A 142 -4.43 -8.78 24.28
C ALA A 142 -5.19 -8.95 25.60
N ALA A 143 -4.65 -9.71 26.55
CA ALA A 143 -5.21 -9.88 27.88
C ALA A 143 -5.21 -8.56 28.68
N PHE A 144 -4.14 -7.77 28.59
CA PHE A 144 -4.07 -6.43 29.18
C PHE A 144 -5.15 -5.51 28.60
N LEU A 145 -5.28 -5.47 27.27
CA LEU A 145 -6.31 -4.67 26.59
C LEU A 145 -7.73 -5.14 26.95
N LEU A 146 -7.96 -6.45 27.11
CA LEU A 146 -9.22 -6.99 27.61
C LEU A 146 -9.54 -6.45 29.01
N LYS A 147 -8.56 -6.46 29.92
CA LYS A 147 -8.71 -5.90 31.28
C LYS A 147 -9.05 -4.41 31.22
N CYS A 148 -8.44 -3.65 30.31
CA CYS A 148 -8.83 -2.27 30.07
C CYS A 148 -10.31 -2.16 29.63
N LEU A 149 -10.76 -2.99 28.68
CA LEU A 149 -12.15 -3.01 28.21
C LEU A 149 -13.16 -3.33 29.35
N GLN A 150 -12.83 -4.27 30.22
CA GLN A 150 -13.62 -4.60 31.41
C GLN A 150 -13.80 -3.40 32.35
N ARG A 151 -12.79 -2.53 32.48
CA ARG A 151 -12.82 -1.35 33.38
C ARG A 151 -13.54 -0.13 32.80
N VAL A 152 -13.68 -0.03 31.48
CA VAL A 152 -14.27 1.14 30.83
C VAL A 152 -15.75 0.98 30.48
N GLY A 153 -16.34 -0.15 30.88
CA GLY A 153 -17.75 -0.48 30.61
C GLY A 153 -17.99 -0.90 29.16
N PHE A 154 -17.02 -1.59 28.54
CA PHE A 154 -17.20 -2.19 27.22
C PHE A 154 -18.19 -3.35 27.26
N PHE A 155 -18.08 -4.20 28.28
CA PHE A 155 -19.00 -5.29 28.58
C PHE A 155 -20.05 -4.84 29.60
N ALA A 156 -21.28 -5.34 29.46
CA ALA A 156 -22.36 -5.02 30.40
C ALA A 156 -22.12 -5.64 31.78
N CYS A 157 -21.65 -6.89 31.80
CA CYS A 157 -21.34 -7.66 33.00
C CYS A 157 -19.93 -8.27 32.86
N PRO A 158 -18.87 -7.49 33.14
CA PRO A 158 -17.50 -8.01 33.02
C PRO A 158 -17.22 -9.09 34.08
N THR A 159 -16.47 -10.12 33.70
CA THR A 159 -16.07 -11.19 34.62
C THR A 159 -15.12 -10.67 35.71
N PRO A 160 -15.28 -11.09 36.98
CA PRO A 160 -14.36 -10.75 38.07
C PRO A 160 -12.88 -11.11 37.77
N ASP A 161 -11.94 -10.40 38.40
CA ASP A 161 -10.51 -10.59 38.10
C ASP A 161 -9.93 -11.95 38.49
N ASN A 162 -10.52 -12.58 39.50
CA ASN A 162 -10.14 -13.88 40.03
C ASN A 162 -10.78 -15.05 39.27
N GLU A 163 -11.54 -14.77 38.20
CA GLU A 163 -12.26 -15.76 37.41
C GLU A 163 -11.76 -15.79 35.96
N VAL A 164 -12.00 -16.91 35.28
CA VAL A 164 -11.70 -17.06 33.86
C VAL A 164 -12.73 -16.25 33.06
N PRO A 165 -12.31 -15.35 32.15
CA PRO A 165 -13.20 -14.56 31.31
C PRO A 165 -14.29 -15.40 30.62
N GLY A 166 -15.51 -14.85 30.54
CA GLY A 166 -16.62 -15.49 29.84
C GLY A 166 -16.41 -15.60 28.32
N VAL A 167 -17.28 -16.35 27.64
CA VAL A 167 -17.19 -16.60 26.18
C VAL A 167 -17.15 -15.30 25.36
N GLU A 168 -17.96 -14.30 25.72
CA GLU A 168 -17.97 -12.99 25.05
C GLU A 168 -16.63 -12.27 25.19
N GLU A 169 -16.05 -12.28 26.38
CA GLU A 169 -14.78 -11.62 26.68
C GLU A 169 -13.60 -12.33 25.99
N ILE A 170 -13.58 -13.67 26.01
CA ILE A 170 -12.58 -14.47 25.29
C ILE A 170 -12.66 -14.20 23.78
N THR A 171 -13.87 -14.07 23.23
CA THR A 171 -14.08 -13.77 21.82
C THR A 171 -13.46 -12.42 21.43
N VAL A 172 -13.70 -11.39 22.25
CA VAL A 172 -13.10 -10.06 22.04
C VAL A 172 -11.59 -10.11 22.23
N ALA A 173 -11.08 -10.86 23.20
CA ALA A 173 -9.64 -11.06 23.41
C ALA A 173 -8.97 -11.74 22.21
N ALA A 174 -9.63 -12.72 21.58
CA ALA A 174 -9.16 -13.37 20.37
C ALA A 174 -9.08 -12.39 19.19
N LEU A 175 -10.06 -11.49 19.05
CA LEU A 175 -10.00 -10.41 18.06
C LEU A 175 -8.89 -9.41 18.35
N LEU A 176 -8.67 -9.02 19.62
CA LEU A 176 -7.54 -8.16 20.01
C LEU A 176 -6.20 -8.82 19.63
N LEU A 177 -6.02 -10.11 19.93
CA LEU A 177 -4.83 -10.87 19.55
C LEU A 177 -4.65 -10.87 18.02
N ARG A 178 -5.71 -11.17 17.27
CA ARG A 178 -5.69 -11.16 15.80
C ARG A 178 -5.34 -9.78 15.24
N ASN A 179 -5.90 -8.71 15.82
CA ASN A 179 -5.61 -7.33 15.44
C ASN A 179 -4.14 -6.99 15.68
N LEU A 180 -3.58 -7.35 16.84
CA LEU A 180 -2.15 -7.14 17.12
C LEU A 180 -1.28 -7.86 16.08
N GLN A 181 -1.63 -9.09 15.70
CA GLN A 181 -0.89 -9.87 14.72
C GLN A 181 -0.98 -9.27 13.31
N LEU A 182 -2.17 -8.88 12.84
CA LEU A 182 -2.32 -8.31 11.49
C LEU A 182 -1.70 -6.91 11.38
N LEU A 183 -1.81 -6.07 12.42
CA LEU A 183 -1.35 -4.68 12.34
C LEU A 183 0.17 -4.55 12.19
N GLN A 184 0.95 -5.53 12.64
CA GLN A 184 2.40 -5.56 12.43
C GLN A 184 2.79 -5.49 10.94
N PHE A 185 2.00 -6.13 10.08
CA PHE A 185 2.35 -6.31 8.67
C PHE A 185 1.56 -5.43 7.72
N ASN A 186 0.39 -4.96 8.13
CA ASN A 186 -0.59 -4.37 7.21
C ASN A 186 -0.91 -2.91 7.52
N ALA A 187 -0.39 -2.36 8.62
CA ALA A 187 -0.65 -0.99 9.01
C ALA A 187 0.23 0.00 8.24
N HIS A 188 -0.35 1.15 7.90
CA HIS A 188 0.30 2.21 7.12
C HIS A 188 0.49 3.43 7.99
N GLU A 189 1.71 3.96 7.98
CA GLU A 189 2.00 5.27 8.55
C GLU A 189 1.30 6.34 7.69
N PHE A 190 0.56 7.23 8.34
CA PHE A 190 -0.02 8.40 7.70
C PHE A 190 0.74 9.65 8.12
N PHE A 191 0.99 10.51 7.13
CA PHE A 191 1.80 11.71 7.27
C PHE A 191 1.16 12.84 6.46
N GLU A 192 1.49 14.06 6.84
CA GLU A 192 1.17 15.28 6.08
C GLU A 192 2.47 16.00 5.75
N THR A 193 2.60 16.50 4.53
CA THR A 193 3.75 17.32 4.16
C THR A 193 3.49 18.76 4.59
N ARG A 194 4.28 19.26 5.55
CA ARG A 194 4.19 20.65 5.98
C ARG A 194 5.11 21.48 5.10
N THR A 195 4.56 22.51 4.47
CA THR A 195 5.31 23.43 3.61
C THR A 195 6.03 24.48 4.46
N ASP A 196 6.91 25.25 3.85
CA ASP A 196 7.51 26.43 4.48
C ASP A 196 6.65 27.67 4.18
N ALA A 197 6.89 28.81 4.84
CA ALA A 197 6.14 30.05 4.56
C ALA A 197 6.62 30.72 3.27
N GLU A 198 7.90 30.55 2.97
CA GLU A 198 8.63 31.20 1.89
C GLU A 198 8.43 30.50 0.54
N HIS A 199 8.19 29.19 0.55
CA HIS A 199 8.09 28.38 -0.66
C HIS A 199 7.38 27.04 -0.41
N ARG A 200 6.55 26.58 -1.36
CA ARG A 200 5.76 25.34 -1.25
C ARG A 200 6.60 24.09 -1.04
N PHE A 201 7.71 23.97 -1.77
CA PHE A 201 8.57 22.78 -1.74
C PHE A 201 9.89 22.91 -0.97
N ARG A 202 10.60 24.05 -1.05
CA ARG A 202 11.81 24.27 -0.24
C ARG A 202 11.44 24.29 1.24
N GLY A 203 12.26 23.66 2.08
CA GLY A 203 11.98 23.51 3.51
C GLY A 203 10.81 22.57 3.86
N SER A 204 10.01 22.14 2.87
CA SER A 204 8.88 21.25 3.11
C SER A 204 9.36 19.89 3.65
N ARG A 205 8.60 19.34 4.59
CA ARG A 205 8.93 18.04 5.20
C ARG A 205 7.69 17.22 5.53
N PRO A 206 7.72 15.90 5.28
CA PRO A 206 6.72 14.98 5.81
C PRO A 206 6.75 14.98 7.34
N VAL A 207 5.60 15.15 7.95
CA VAL A 207 5.40 15.00 9.40
C VAL A 207 4.49 13.81 9.63
N TYR A 208 5.01 12.84 10.38
CA TYR A 208 4.25 11.68 10.83
C TYR A 208 3.10 12.13 11.74
N LEU A 209 1.89 11.67 11.43
CA LEU A 209 0.69 11.99 12.18
C LEU A 209 0.11 10.77 12.91
N GLY A 210 0.38 9.54 12.43
CA GLY A 210 0.00 8.31 13.12
C GLY A 210 -0.02 7.07 12.21
N VAL A 211 -0.82 6.07 12.59
CA VAL A 211 -1.01 4.83 11.83
C VAL A 211 -2.48 4.57 11.53
N ALA A 212 -2.76 4.04 10.34
CA ALA A 212 -4.08 3.59 9.92
C ALA A 212 -4.00 2.24 9.19
N ILE A 213 -5.15 1.59 9.02
CA ILE A 213 -5.28 0.37 8.24
C ILE A 213 -6.11 0.66 6.98
N TYR A 214 -5.56 0.28 5.83
CA TYR A 214 -6.21 0.43 4.53
C TYR A 214 -6.25 -0.93 3.84
N PRO A 215 -7.30 -1.76 4.07
CA PRO A 215 -7.29 -3.15 3.61
C PRO A 215 -7.11 -3.34 2.10
N GLY A 216 -7.55 -2.39 1.29
CA GLY A 216 -7.31 -2.40 -0.16
C GLY A 216 -5.83 -2.23 -0.50
N VAL A 217 -5.15 -1.26 0.13
CA VAL A 217 -3.74 -0.93 -0.12
C VAL A 217 -2.79 -1.93 0.52
N ALA A 218 -3.14 -2.49 1.69
CA ALA A 218 -2.36 -3.53 2.37
C ALA A 218 -2.14 -4.81 1.54
N ARG A 219 -2.86 -4.98 0.43
CA ARG A 219 -2.66 -6.08 -0.52
C ARG A 219 -1.51 -5.84 -1.50
N PHE A 220 -1.03 -4.61 -1.63
CA PHE A 220 0.08 -4.28 -2.51
C PHE A 220 1.37 -4.81 -1.91
N ASN A 221 2.03 -5.69 -2.67
CA ASN A 221 3.31 -6.26 -2.27
C ASN A 221 4.42 -5.21 -2.37
N HIS A 222 5.58 -5.57 -1.84
CA HIS A 222 6.75 -4.69 -1.84
C HIS A 222 7.48 -4.63 -3.19
N ASP A 223 7.85 -3.43 -3.62
CA ASP A 223 8.91 -3.18 -4.60
C ASP A 223 9.87 -2.08 -4.08
N CYS A 224 11.18 -2.25 -4.29
CA CYS A 224 12.16 -1.21 -3.95
C CYS A 224 12.08 -0.01 -4.89
N TYR A 225 11.48 -0.16 -6.07
CA TYR A 225 11.24 0.86 -7.07
C TYR A 225 9.81 0.75 -7.64
N PRO A 226 8.80 1.12 -6.83
CA PRO A 226 7.40 0.97 -7.18
C PRO A 226 6.99 1.89 -8.33
N ALA A 227 5.93 1.49 -9.05
CA ALA A 227 5.35 2.30 -10.14
C ALA A 227 4.37 3.37 -9.67
N VAL A 228 4.10 3.40 -8.36
CA VAL A 228 3.11 4.26 -7.73
C VAL A 228 3.76 5.06 -6.61
N THR A 229 3.17 6.21 -6.34
CA THR A 229 3.44 7.02 -5.16
C THR A 229 2.20 7.05 -4.27
N ARG A 230 2.40 7.33 -3.00
CA ARG A 230 1.34 7.43 -1.99
C ARG A 230 1.33 8.81 -1.35
N TYR A 231 0.14 9.36 -1.16
CA TYR A 231 -0.09 10.57 -0.38
C TYR A 231 -1.46 10.47 0.30
N PHE A 232 -1.80 11.45 1.14
CA PHE A 232 -3.01 11.42 1.95
C PHE A 232 -3.88 12.64 1.66
N VAL A 233 -5.19 12.43 1.55
CA VAL A 233 -6.21 13.49 1.51
C VAL A 233 -7.11 13.29 2.73
N GLY A 234 -6.87 14.06 3.78
CA GLY A 234 -7.48 13.82 5.09
C GLY A 234 -7.17 12.41 5.61
N ARG A 235 -8.20 11.57 5.78
CA ARG A 235 -8.05 10.17 6.22
C ARG A 235 -7.87 9.17 5.08
N HIS A 236 -7.98 9.61 3.83
CA HIS A 236 -7.90 8.74 2.67
C HIS A 236 -6.46 8.61 2.19
N ILE A 237 -6.00 7.37 2.01
CA ILE A 237 -4.78 7.08 1.28
C ILE A 237 -5.07 7.17 -0.22
N VAL A 238 -4.20 7.86 -0.96
CA VAL A 238 -4.27 7.96 -2.42
C VAL A 238 -3.03 7.30 -3.00
N ILE A 239 -3.24 6.29 -3.84
CA ILE A 239 -2.19 5.61 -4.59
C ILE A 239 -2.30 6.07 -6.04
N LYS A 240 -1.23 6.69 -6.55
CA LYS A 240 -1.20 7.25 -7.90
C LYS A 240 -0.02 6.72 -8.69
N ALA A 241 -0.26 6.25 -9.91
CA ALA A 241 0.80 5.83 -10.82
C ALA A 241 1.67 7.03 -11.20
N ILE A 242 2.99 6.85 -11.09
CA ILE A 242 4.02 7.81 -11.51
C ILE A 242 4.75 7.36 -12.78
N ARG A 243 4.45 6.14 -13.24
CA ARG A 243 4.84 5.60 -14.54
C ARG A 243 3.74 4.73 -15.11
N SER A 244 3.77 4.49 -16.41
CA SER A 244 2.75 3.67 -17.09
C SER A 244 2.71 2.23 -16.56
N LEU A 245 1.51 1.75 -16.31
CA LEU A 245 1.19 0.37 -15.96
C LEU A 245 0.28 -0.23 -17.05
N ARG A 246 0.52 -1.47 -17.42
CA ARG A 246 -0.26 -2.23 -18.41
C ARG A 246 -1.19 -3.23 -17.71
N PRO A 247 -2.28 -3.67 -18.36
CA PRO A 247 -3.07 -4.76 -17.84
C PRO A 247 -2.21 -6.00 -17.55
N GLY A 248 -2.26 -6.49 -16.31
CA GLY A 248 -1.44 -7.60 -15.84
C GLY A 248 -0.17 -7.19 -15.10
N ASP A 249 0.23 -5.92 -15.11
CA ASP A 249 1.33 -5.44 -14.29
C ASP A 249 0.96 -5.50 -12.80
N VAL A 250 1.96 -5.81 -11.98
CA VAL A 250 1.81 -5.81 -10.52
C VAL A 250 1.85 -4.37 -10.01
N ILE A 251 0.84 -3.99 -9.23
CA ILE A 251 0.85 -2.77 -8.43
C ILE A 251 1.50 -3.12 -7.09
N ALA A 252 2.62 -2.45 -6.80
CA ALA A 252 3.42 -2.66 -5.61
C ALA A 252 3.77 -1.33 -4.95
N GLU A 253 3.97 -1.35 -3.64
CA GLU A 253 4.38 -0.20 -2.84
C GLU A 253 5.78 -0.39 -2.25
N ASN A 254 6.41 0.71 -1.83
CA ASN A 254 7.61 0.62 -1.01
C ASN A 254 7.22 0.54 0.48
N TYR A 255 7.75 -0.47 1.18
CA TYR A 255 7.43 -0.72 2.60
C TYR A 255 8.32 0.10 3.56
N GLY A 256 8.97 1.16 3.05
CA GLY A 256 9.87 2.04 3.78
C GLY A 256 11.29 2.09 3.19
N PRO A 257 12.00 0.96 3.02
CA PRO A 257 13.39 0.97 2.57
C PRO A 257 13.46 1.13 1.03
N ILE A 258 13.55 2.36 0.55
CA ILE A 258 13.73 2.69 -0.88
C ILE A 258 15.19 2.65 -1.30
N PHE A 259 15.47 2.18 -2.52
CA PHE A 259 16.85 1.98 -2.99
C PHE A 259 17.65 3.29 -3.13
N THR A 260 16.97 4.40 -3.38
CA THR A 260 17.61 5.71 -3.50
C THR A 260 18.26 6.17 -2.20
N LYS A 261 17.82 5.65 -1.04
CA LYS A 261 18.30 6.05 0.30
C LYS A 261 19.02 4.96 1.08
N LYS A 262 18.82 3.69 0.71
CA LYS A 262 19.28 2.52 1.48
C LYS A 262 19.92 1.51 0.56
N THR A 263 21.08 0.98 0.97
CA THR A 263 21.81 -0.07 0.26
C THR A 263 21.04 -1.39 0.22
N LEU A 264 21.36 -2.29 -0.72
CA LEU A 264 20.69 -3.60 -0.81
C LEU A 264 20.71 -4.35 0.53
N ALA A 265 21.85 -4.38 1.21
CA ALA A 265 22.01 -5.04 2.50
C ALA A 265 21.08 -4.44 3.57
N GLU A 266 20.98 -3.11 3.67
CA GLU A 266 20.07 -2.46 4.60
C GLU A 266 18.60 -2.74 4.26
N ARG A 267 18.23 -2.66 2.98
CA ARG A 267 16.85 -2.94 2.54
C ARG A 267 16.44 -4.37 2.88
N GLN A 268 17.28 -5.35 2.56
CA GLN A 268 17.01 -6.76 2.85
C GLN A 268 16.91 -7.02 4.36
N ARG A 269 17.81 -6.43 5.16
CA ARG A 269 17.76 -6.56 6.63
C ARG A 269 16.47 -5.97 7.19
N ALA A 270 16.09 -4.76 6.77
CA ALA A 270 14.88 -4.09 7.24
C ALA A 270 13.60 -4.88 6.88
N LEU A 271 13.51 -5.36 5.64
CA LEU A 271 12.36 -6.14 5.17
C LEU A 271 12.28 -7.51 5.85
N ALA A 272 13.41 -8.20 5.99
CA ALA A 272 13.45 -9.50 6.67
C ALA A 272 13.07 -9.36 8.15
N ALA A 273 13.53 -8.30 8.83
CA ALA A 273 13.20 -8.08 10.24
C ALA A 273 11.73 -7.72 10.48
N ARG A 274 11.16 -6.82 9.66
CA ARG A 274 9.80 -6.30 9.87
C ARG A 274 8.70 -7.13 9.21
N TYR A 275 8.97 -7.71 8.04
CA TYR A 275 7.96 -8.36 7.18
C TYR A 275 8.28 -9.83 6.84
N TRP A 276 9.40 -10.37 7.32
CA TRP A 276 9.74 -11.80 7.25
C TRP A 276 9.83 -12.39 5.84
N PHE A 277 10.32 -11.58 4.89
CA PHE A 277 10.61 -12.00 3.53
C PHE A 277 11.91 -11.39 3.00
N ARG A 278 12.45 -11.99 1.95
CA ARG A 278 13.59 -11.47 1.17
C ARG A 278 13.05 -10.86 -0.13
N CYS A 279 13.37 -9.60 -0.41
CA CYS A 279 12.90 -8.95 -1.63
C CYS A 279 13.65 -9.48 -2.85
N THR A 280 12.92 -9.81 -3.92
CA THR A 280 13.46 -10.27 -5.20
C THR A 280 13.09 -9.34 -6.35
N CYS A 281 12.72 -8.09 -6.07
CA CYS A 281 12.43 -7.11 -7.12
C CYS A 281 13.67 -6.85 -8.00
N LYS A 282 13.46 -6.30 -9.19
CA LYS A 282 14.53 -6.02 -10.17
C LYS A 282 15.67 -5.19 -9.57
N THR A 283 15.33 -4.16 -8.81
CA THR A 283 16.30 -3.28 -8.13
C THR A 283 17.18 -4.03 -7.12
N CYS A 284 16.66 -5.09 -6.49
CA CYS A 284 17.44 -5.96 -5.61
C CYS A 284 18.25 -7.01 -6.36
N GLN A 285 17.72 -7.55 -7.46
CA GLN A 285 18.44 -8.52 -8.30
C GLN A 285 19.64 -7.89 -9.02
N GLU A 286 19.49 -6.65 -9.46
CA GLU A 286 20.52 -5.89 -10.18
C GLU A 286 21.38 -5.00 -9.26
N ASP A 287 21.20 -5.09 -7.94
CA ASP A 287 21.89 -4.28 -6.91
C ASP A 287 22.06 -2.80 -7.28
N TRP A 288 20.93 -2.13 -7.53
CA TRP A 288 20.99 -0.73 -7.95
C TRP A 288 21.60 0.16 -6.86
N PRO A 289 22.47 1.11 -7.25
CA PRO A 289 23.15 1.98 -6.31
C PRO A 289 22.20 2.99 -5.66
N CYS A 290 22.57 3.46 -4.47
CA CYS A 290 21.92 4.60 -3.82
C CYS A 290 22.03 5.85 -4.71
N PHE A 291 21.16 6.84 -4.46
CA PHE A 291 21.04 8.02 -5.33
C PHE A 291 22.36 8.80 -5.50
N GLU A 292 23.19 8.85 -4.45
CA GLU A 292 24.51 9.51 -4.46
C GLU A 292 25.48 8.92 -5.50
N ASN A 293 25.36 7.61 -5.78
CA ASN A 293 26.23 6.87 -6.71
C ASN A 293 25.52 6.55 -8.04
N LEU A 294 24.29 7.02 -8.20
CA LEU A 294 23.47 6.76 -9.37
C LEU A 294 23.86 7.74 -10.48
N THR A 295 24.10 7.25 -11.70
CA THR A 295 24.42 8.09 -12.86
C THR A 295 23.38 7.93 -13.97
N ASN A 296 23.47 8.75 -15.01
CA ASN A 296 22.65 8.58 -16.21
C ASN A 296 23.22 7.51 -17.18
N ASP A 297 24.47 7.07 -16.99
CA ASP A 297 25.17 6.21 -17.95
C ASP A 297 24.69 4.75 -17.92
N SER A 298 24.12 4.33 -16.80
CA SER A 298 23.56 2.98 -16.61
C SER A 298 22.21 2.76 -17.28
N VAL A 299 21.67 3.78 -17.96
CA VAL A 299 20.40 3.69 -18.70
C VAL A 299 20.50 2.68 -19.84
N ARG A 300 19.43 1.92 -20.02
CA ARG A 300 19.29 0.96 -21.11
C ARG A 300 18.20 1.42 -22.07
N LEU A 301 18.51 1.53 -23.35
CA LEU A 301 17.55 1.89 -24.40
C LEU A 301 16.74 0.65 -24.81
N ARG A 302 15.45 0.83 -25.03
CA ARG A 302 14.55 -0.22 -25.53
C ARG A 302 14.70 -0.37 -27.04
N CYS A 303 14.65 -1.62 -27.50
CA CYS A 303 14.62 -1.93 -28.92
C CYS A 303 13.44 -1.20 -29.61
N PRO A 304 13.66 -0.53 -30.75
CA PRO A 304 12.59 0.19 -31.44
C PRO A 304 11.60 -0.72 -32.16
N THR A 305 11.91 -2.02 -32.30
CA THR A 305 11.03 -2.99 -32.97
C THR A 305 9.77 -3.22 -32.14
N ALA A 306 8.59 -3.02 -32.75
CA ALA A 306 7.31 -3.29 -32.11
C ALA A 306 7.24 -4.74 -31.57
N GLY A 307 6.81 -4.88 -30.31
CA GLY A 307 6.70 -6.17 -29.61
C GLY A 307 8.03 -6.73 -29.07
N CYS A 308 9.17 -6.08 -29.30
CA CYS A 308 10.46 -6.53 -28.79
C CYS A 308 10.73 -5.98 -27.37
N SER A 309 11.22 -6.84 -26.48
CA SER A 309 11.61 -6.47 -25.10
C SER A 309 13.10 -6.14 -24.92
N GLY A 310 13.90 -6.28 -25.98
CA GLY A 310 15.35 -6.10 -25.94
C GLY A 310 15.81 -4.76 -25.39
N LEU A 311 16.87 -4.81 -24.57
CA LEU A 311 17.49 -3.67 -23.91
C LEU A 311 18.95 -3.53 -24.34
N HIS A 312 19.40 -2.30 -24.56
CA HIS A 312 20.72 -2.00 -25.11
C HIS A 312 21.42 -0.91 -24.29
N SER A 313 22.69 -1.14 -23.93
CA SER A 313 23.50 -0.12 -23.26
C SER A 313 23.88 1.01 -24.23
N ARG A 314 24.14 2.19 -23.67
CA ARG A 314 24.44 3.45 -24.38
C ARG A 314 25.72 3.42 -25.24
N VAL A 315 26.52 2.35 -25.19
CA VAL A 315 27.93 2.35 -25.62
C VAL A 315 28.11 2.36 -27.16
N ARG A 316 27.08 2.09 -27.97
CA ARG A 316 27.23 1.95 -29.44
C ARG A 316 26.04 2.51 -30.23
N VAL A 317 25.73 3.80 -30.07
CA VAL A 317 24.48 4.38 -30.61
C VAL A 317 24.54 4.72 -32.10
N SER A 318 25.71 5.10 -32.63
CA SER A 318 25.85 5.69 -33.97
C SER A 318 25.92 4.72 -35.15
N LYS A 319 25.86 3.39 -34.90
CA LYS A 319 25.86 2.39 -35.97
C LYS A 319 24.69 1.43 -35.78
N PRO A 320 24.03 0.99 -36.87
CA PRO A 320 22.99 -0.01 -36.74
C PRO A 320 23.53 -1.29 -36.11
N ILE A 321 22.86 -1.78 -35.08
CA ILE A 321 23.22 -3.01 -34.37
C ILE A 321 22.19 -4.10 -34.65
N LYS A 322 22.59 -5.37 -34.51
CA LYS A 322 21.64 -6.50 -34.53
C LYS A 322 21.10 -6.72 -33.12
N CYS A 323 19.78 -6.63 -32.95
CA CYS A 323 19.15 -6.90 -31.66
C CYS A 323 19.20 -8.40 -31.33
N PRO A 324 19.67 -8.83 -30.14
CA PRO A 324 19.73 -10.26 -29.80
C PRO A 324 18.34 -10.89 -29.62
N ASP A 325 17.33 -10.10 -29.26
CA ASP A 325 15.98 -10.61 -28.99
C ASP A 325 15.18 -10.79 -30.28
N CYS A 326 15.07 -9.75 -31.11
CA CYS A 326 14.27 -9.81 -32.34
C CYS A 326 15.09 -10.10 -33.62
N GLN A 327 16.42 -10.18 -33.51
CA GLN A 327 17.36 -10.42 -34.62
C GLN A 327 17.36 -9.38 -35.75
N LYS A 328 16.55 -8.31 -35.64
CA LYS A 328 16.49 -7.22 -36.61
C LYS A 328 17.67 -6.26 -36.44
N LYS A 329 18.07 -5.64 -37.56
CA LYS A 329 19.01 -4.51 -37.57
C LYS A 329 18.24 -3.26 -37.11
N ILE A 330 18.69 -2.65 -36.03
CA ILE A 330 18.03 -1.51 -35.37
C ILE A 330 18.98 -0.32 -35.25
N CYS A 331 18.41 0.89 -35.21
CA CYS A 331 19.11 2.11 -34.86
C CYS A 331 18.58 2.63 -33.53
N LEU A 332 19.47 3.15 -32.66
CA LEU A 332 19.11 3.66 -31.35
C LEU A 332 19.17 5.19 -31.26
N GLU A 333 19.54 5.89 -32.34
CA GLU A 333 19.65 7.35 -32.40
C GLU A 333 18.37 8.03 -31.91
N ASP A 334 17.20 7.66 -32.45
CA ASP A 334 15.91 8.26 -32.09
C ASP A 334 15.55 8.01 -30.62
N ARG A 335 15.93 6.85 -30.08
CA ARG A 335 15.71 6.50 -28.66
C ARG A 335 16.60 7.34 -27.76
N LEU A 336 17.84 7.59 -28.17
CA LEU A 336 18.77 8.47 -27.46
C LEU A 336 18.33 9.94 -27.53
N ALA A 337 17.87 10.40 -28.70
CA ALA A 337 17.33 11.74 -28.88
C ALA A 337 16.11 11.96 -27.97
N CYS A 338 15.17 11.02 -27.97
CA CYS A 338 14.01 11.06 -27.08
C CYS A 338 14.40 11.03 -25.59
N LEU A 339 15.43 10.25 -25.21
CA LEU A 339 15.96 10.26 -23.84
C LEU A 339 16.48 11.66 -23.46
N ARG A 340 17.23 12.33 -24.35
CA ARG A 340 17.73 13.70 -24.11
C ARG A 340 16.60 14.71 -24.00
N GLU A 341 15.55 14.57 -24.80
CA GLU A 341 14.34 15.37 -24.66
C GLU A 341 13.66 15.15 -23.31
N CYS A 342 13.60 13.90 -22.81
CA CYS A 342 13.08 13.62 -21.47
C CYS A 342 13.93 14.30 -20.40
N GLU A 343 15.26 14.26 -20.51
CA GLU A 343 16.18 14.96 -19.59
C GLU A 343 15.92 16.48 -19.57
N ALA A 344 15.76 17.11 -20.74
CA ALA A 344 15.41 18.53 -20.84
C ALA A 344 14.03 18.84 -20.23
N LEU A 345 13.02 17.99 -20.48
CA LEU A 345 11.70 18.14 -19.86
C LEU A 345 11.75 17.98 -18.34
N TYR A 346 12.62 17.13 -17.80
CA TYR A 346 12.81 17.04 -16.34
C TYR A 346 13.35 18.35 -15.77
N GLU A 347 14.30 18.99 -16.45
CA GLU A 347 14.81 20.32 -16.05
C GLU A 347 13.70 21.38 -16.12
N CYS A 348 12.89 21.39 -17.18
CA CYS A 348 11.72 22.28 -17.27
C CYS A 348 10.72 22.04 -16.13
N GLY A 349 10.37 20.78 -15.83
CA GLY A 349 9.45 20.45 -14.75
C GLY A 349 9.99 20.84 -13.37
N LEU A 350 11.30 20.70 -13.15
CA LEU A 350 11.96 21.17 -11.92
C LEU A 350 11.92 22.70 -11.83
N ALA A 351 12.13 23.40 -12.94
CA ALA A 351 11.99 24.85 -12.99
C ALA A 351 10.55 25.31 -12.72
N ASP A 352 9.54 24.61 -13.25
CA ASP A 352 8.13 24.88 -12.94
C ASP A 352 7.82 24.65 -11.45
N MET A 353 8.35 23.57 -10.86
CA MET A 353 8.22 23.28 -9.44
C MET A 353 8.87 24.37 -8.57
N GLU A 354 10.06 24.85 -8.94
CA GLU A 354 10.76 25.95 -8.28
C GLU A 354 10.04 27.30 -8.42
N ASN A 355 9.29 27.49 -9.50
CA ASN A 355 8.42 28.67 -9.67
C ASN A 355 6.99 28.42 -9.14
N GLU A 356 6.78 27.37 -8.36
CA GLU A 356 5.49 27.00 -7.75
C GLU A 356 4.33 26.78 -8.72
N ARG A 357 4.64 26.55 -10.01
CA ARG A 357 3.71 26.16 -11.08
C ARG A 357 3.46 24.65 -11.04
N VAL A 358 2.76 24.20 -10.01
CA VAL A 358 2.62 22.78 -9.67
C VAL A 358 1.90 21.98 -10.74
N ASP A 359 0.81 22.51 -11.30
CA ASP A 359 0.03 21.80 -12.32
C ASP A 359 0.84 21.62 -13.61
N GLU A 360 1.60 22.64 -14.02
CA GLU A 360 2.54 22.60 -15.14
C GLU A 360 3.63 21.56 -14.91
N ALA A 361 4.28 21.60 -13.74
CA ALA A 361 5.32 20.66 -13.36
C ALA A 361 4.81 19.20 -13.44
N ILE A 362 3.61 18.93 -12.91
CA ILE A 362 2.99 17.60 -12.95
C ILE A 362 2.77 17.14 -14.38
N ARG A 363 2.19 17.99 -15.25
CA ARG A 363 1.97 17.66 -16.67
C ARG A 363 3.29 17.32 -17.35
N THR A 364 4.30 18.19 -17.20
CA THR A 364 5.63 18.02 -17.78
C THR A 364 6.31 16.73 -17.32
N PHE A 365 6.30 16.44 -16.01
CA PHE A 365 6.87 15.20 -15.48
C PHE A 365 6.13 13.95 -15.98
N CYS A 366 4.79 13.96 -15.99
CA CYS A 366 4.01 12.82 -16.47
C CYS A 366 4.32 12.50 -17.93
N ASP A 367 4.38 13.52 -18.79
CA ASP A 367 4.67 13.36 -20.20
C ASP A 367 6.10 12.86 -20.44
N ALA A 368 7.08 13.45 -19.74
CA ALA A 368 8.48 13.05 -19.85
C ALA A 368 8.72 11.62 -19.34
N LEU A 369 8.16 11.25 -18.18
CA LEU A 369 8.30 9.90 -17.61
C LEU A 369 7.63 8.84 -18.49
N LYS A 370 6.46 9.15 -19.06
CA LYS A 370 5.80 8.28 -20.03
C LYS A 370 6.71 8.02 -21.24
N ARG A 371 7.24 9.08 -21.87
CA ARG A 371 8.17 8.97 -23.00
C ARG A 371 9.42 8.18 -22.63
N PHE A 372 10.02 8.47 -21.48
CA PHE A 372 11.19 7.76 -20.98
C PHE A 372 10.94 6.25 -20.88
N HIS A 373 9.80 5.83 -20.30
CA HIS A 373 9.51 4.41 -20.14
C HIS A 373 9.16 3.70 -21.46
N GLU A 374 8.80 4.44 -22.50
CA GLU A 374 8.62 3.92 -23.86
C GLU A 374 9.96 3.66 -24.57
N VAL A 375 10.98 4.49 -24.33
CA VAL A 375 12.26 4.42 -25.06
C VAL A 375 13.43 3.88 -24.26
N ALA A 376 13.34 3.87 -22.93
CA ALA A 376 14.43 3.53 -22.02
C ALA A 376 13.94 2.77 -20.77
N CYS A 377 14.91 2.27 -20.01
CA CYS A 377 14.69 1.57 -18.75
C CYS A 377 15.74 2.04 -17.72
N PRO A 378 15.34 2.22 -16.44
CA PRO A 378 16.29 2.53 -15.38
C PRO A 378 17.27 1.36 -15.10
N PRO A 379 18.33 1.59 -14.31
CA PRO A 379 18.59 2.78 -13.48
C PRO A 379 18.97 4.03 -14.30
N HIS A 380 18.43 5.20 -13.93
CA HIS A 380 18.74 6.49 -14.57
C HIS A 380 18.51 7.65 -13.57
N ARG A 381 19.57 8.34 -13.15
CA ARG A 381 19.51 9.32 -12.06
C ARG A 381 18.46 10.42 -12.29
N ALA A 382 18.47 11.06 -13.46
CA ALA A 382 17.55 12.16 -13.75
C ALA A 382 16.07 11.71 -13.73
N THR A 383 15.77 10.49 -14.23
CA THR A 383 14.42 9.92 -14.17
C THR A 383 13.95 9.75 -12.72
N HIS A 384 14.81 9.20 -11.85
CA HIS A 384 14.44 9.02 -10.44
C HIS A 384 14.25 10.34 -9.71
N LEU A 385 15.03 11.37 -10.05
CA LEU A 385 14.81 12.72 -9.52
C LEU A 385 13.45 13.28 -9.96
N ALA A 386 13.09 13.11 -11.23
CA ALA A 386 11.78 13.52 -11.75
C ALA A 386 10.62 12.76 -11.09
N GLU A 387 10.74 11.46 -10.83
CA GLU A 387 9.74 10.67 -10.10
C GLU A 387 9.55 11.13 -8.65
N ILE A 388 10.65 11.50 -7.97
CA ILE A 388 10.61 12.08 -6.63
C ILE A 388 9.94 13.46 -6.66
N ALA A 389 10.31 14.31 -7.62
CA ALA A 389 9.72 15.64 -7.79
C ALA A 389 8.21 15.56 -8.10
N LEU A 390 7.81 14.68 -9.01
CA LEU A 390 6.40 14.40 -9.31
C LEU A 390 5.65 13.92 -8.06
N SER A 391 6.24 13.02 -7.27
CA SER A 391 5.64 12.55 -6.02
C SER A 391 5.40 13.69 -5.03
N SER A 392 6.34 14.62 -4.90
CA SER A 392 6.18 15.82 -4.05
C SER A 392 5.08 16.75 -4.57
N CYS A 393 5.02 16.97 -5.89
CA CYS A 393 3.96 17.78 -6.50
C CYS A 393 2.57 17.14 -6.32
N LEU A 394 2.45 15.81 -6.45
CA LEU A 394 1.19 15.10 -6.23
C LEU A 394 0.74 15.14 -4.77
N ALA A 395 1.69 15.04 -3.83
CA ALA A 395 1.40 15.11 -2.41
C ALA A 395 0.89 16.49 -1.98
N ASP A 396 1.25 17.56 -2.70
CA ASP A 396 0.78 18.92 -2.42
C ASP A 396 -0.74 19.06 -2.47
N TYR A 397 -1.43 18.37 -3.39
CA TYR A 397 -2.91 18.37 -3.46
C TYR A 397 -3.60 17.85 -2.18
N GLY A 398 -2.93 16.96 -1.44
CA GLY A 398 -3.48 16.37 -0.23
C GLY A 398 -3.24 17.18 1.04
N ASN A 399 -2.33 18.16 0.99
CA ASN A 399 -1.93 18.92 2.17
C ASN A 399 -2.99 19.93 2.58
N THR A 400 -3.45 19.80 3.82
CA THR A 400 -4.40 20.75 4.43
C THR A 400 -3.71 21.80 5.29
N TRP A 401 -2.51 21.50 5.77
CA TRP A 401 -1.69 22.41 6.56
C TRP A 401 -1.33 23.68 5.77
N ARG A 402 -1.35 24.82 6.47
CA ARG A 402 -0.92 26.12 5.95
C ARG A 402 0.00 26.78 7.00
N PRO A 403 1.11 27.43 6.59
CA PRO A 403 1.95 28.18 7.52
C PRO A 403 1.13 29.25 8.25
N ALA A 404 1.36 29.40 9.55
CA ALA A 404 0.79 30.50 10.32
C ALA A 404 1.41 31.81 9.79
N GLY A 405 0.59 32.64 9.12
CA GLY A 405 1.03 33.89 8.48
C GLY A 405 0.44 34.12 7.09
N VAL A 406 -0.06 33.08 6.42
CA VAL A 406 -0.77 33.20 5.13
C VAL A 406 -2.28 33.29 5.38
N LEU A 407 -2.72 34.32 6.11
CA LEU A 407 -4.10 34.79 6.01
C LEU A 407 -4.25 35.43 4.64
N LYS A 408 -4.74 34.67 3.65
CA LYS A 408 -5.23 35.27 2.41
C LYS A 408 -6.32 36.27 2.78
N ILE A 409 -6.03 37.55 2.61
CA ILE A 409 -7.02 38.62 2.47
C ILE A 409 -7.84 38.24 1.24
N ALA A 410 -8.93 37.50 1.47
CA ALA A 410 -9.88 37.14 0.44
C ALA A 410 -11.27 37.25 1.06
N ARG A 411 -11.77 38.49 1.11
CA ARG A 411 -13.17 38.90 1.00
C ARG A 411 -13.31 40.32 1.55
N LEU A 412 -13.53 41.28 0.64
CA LEU A 412 -14.64 42.23 0.67
C LEU A 412 -14.48 43.18 -0.53
N GLU A 413 -14.85 42.69 -1.70
CA GLU A 413 -15.43 43.54 -2.75
C GLU A 413 -16.82 42.97 -3.05
N LYS A 414 -17.82 43.67 -2.53
CA LYS A 414 -19.19 43.71 -3.01
C LYS A 414 -19.71 45.11 -2.79
#